data_AF-A0A0G1CLW3-F1
#
_entry.id   AF-A0A0G1CLW3-F1
#
_cell.length_a   1.000
_cell.length_b   1.000
_cell.length_c   1.000
_cell.angle_alpha   90.00
_cell.angle_beta   90.00
_cell.angle_gamma   90.00
#
_symmetry.space_group_name_H-M   'P 1'
#
loop_
_entity.id
_entity.type
_entity.pdbx_description
1 polymer ?
#
loop_
_entity_poly.entity_id
_entity_poly.type
_entity_poly.pdbx_seq_one_letter_code
_entity_poly.pdbx_strand_id
1 'polypeptide(L)'
;MKKFYLDERIREKFQLFKGFRSQQEDQELYEHIYEACFAEILIFLKDSLEEFTFKQFQRELATIDDKEALNLTYSVIIEYLRMVTDGAYKIDRRLDHLVNNLLIQSMKNLSKK
;
A
#
# COMPACT_ATOMS: atom_id res chain seq x y z
N MET A 1 -8.81 -4.12 -16.08
CA MET A 1 -7.79 -3.65 -15.12
C MET A 1 -8.01 -4.39 -13.82
N LYS A 2 -7.02 -5.17 -13.34
CA LYS A 2 -7.13 -5.81 -12.02
C LYS A 2 -7.28 -4.69 -10.99
N LYS A 3 -8.31 -4.76 -10.14
CA LYS A 3 -8.45 -3.84 -8.99
C LYS A 3 -7.16 -3.90 -8.18
N PHE A 4 -6.81 -2.81 -7.52
CA PHE A 4 -5.64 -2.75 -6.65
C PHE A 4 -5.98 -3.57 -5.38
N TYR A 5 -5.71 -4.88 -5.40
CA TYR A 5 -6.09 -5.84 -4.34
C TYR A 5 -5.16 -5.79 -3.12
N LEU A 6 -4.71 -4.60 -2.71
CA LEU A 6 -3.78 -4.46 -1.60
C LEU A 6 -4.39 -4.99 -0.29
N ASP A 7 -5.64 -4.64 0.00
CA ASP A 7 -6.35 -5.06 1.20
C ASP A 7 -6.47 -6.59 1.30
N GLU A 8 -6.90 -7.24 0.21
CA GLU A 8 -7.05 -8.70 0.15
C GLU A 8 -5.68 -9.38 0.30
N ARG A 9 -4.65 -8.87 -0.39
CA ARG A 9 -3.28 -9.37 -0.26
C ARG A 9 -2.77 -9.29 1.18
N ILE A 10 -2.94 -8.16 1.85
CA ILE A 10 -2.50 -7.97 3.23
C ILE A 10 -3.25 -8.96 4.15
N ARG A 11 -4.58 -9.02 4.04
CA ARG A 11 -5.41 -9.93 4.84
C ARG A 11 -5.04 -11.40 4.64
N GLU A 12 -4.82 -11.83 3.41
CA GLU A 12 -4.44 -13.21 3.10
C GLU A 12 -3.03 -13.55 3.56
N LYS A 13 -2.04 -12.69 3.25
CA LYS A 13 -0.63 -12.95 3.58
C LYS A 13 -0.39 -13.02 5.08
N PHE A 14 -1.05 -12.17 5.85
CA PHE A 14 -0.90 -12.13 7.30
C PHE A 14 -2.01 -12.88 8.06
N GLN A 15 -2.93 -13.53 7.35
CA GLN A 15 -4.07 -14.28 7.92
C GLN A 15 -4.90 -13.43 8.91
N LEU A 16 -5.10 -12.15 8.58
CA LEU A 16 -5.81 -11.19 9.44
C LEU A 16 -7.31 -11.46 9.46
N PHE A 17 -7.94 -11.18 10.60
CA PHE A 17 -9.38 -11.29 10.84
C PHE A 17 -9.93 -12.71 10.67
N LYS A 18 -9.08 -13.72 10.86
CA LYS A 18 -9.43 -15.15 10.80
C LYS A 18 -9.66 -15.80 12.17
N GLY A 19 -9.59 -15.01 13.25
CA GLY A 19 -9.80 -15.49 14.62
C GLY A 19 -8.55 -16.10 15.29
N PHE A 20 -7.37 -15.95 14.69
CA PHE A 20 -6.10 -16.38 15.30
C PHE A 20 -5.59 -15.41 16.37
N ARG A 21 -6.04 -14.14 16.31
CA ARG A 21 -5.62 -13.02 17.14
C ARG A 21 -6.83 -12.17 17.51
N SER A 22 -6.68 -11.22 18.44
CA SER A 22 -7.77 -10.29 18.74
C SER A 22 -8.05 -9.37 17.55
N GLN A 23 -9.29 -8.90 17.42
CA GLN A 23 -9.65 -7.99 16.33
C GLN A 23 -8.85 -6.68 16.38
N GLN A 24 -8.54 -6.19 17.58
CA GLN A 24 -7.72 -4.99 17.76
C GLN A 24 -6.28 -5.23 17.27
N GLU A 25 -5.66 -6.35 17.64
CA GLU A 25 -4.31 -6.70 17.16
C GLU A 25 -4.26 -6.86 15.63
N ASP A 26 -5.28 -7.48 15.03
CA ASP A 26 -5.38 -7.60 13.58
C ASP A 26 -5.57 -6.24 12.90
N GLN A 27 -6.32 -5.33 13.52
CA GLN A 27 -6.51 -3.97 13.03
C GLN A 27 -5.20 -3.17 13.07
N GLU A 28 -4.49 -3.17 14.20
CA GLU A 28 -3.20 -2.49 14.35
C GLU A 28 -2.16 -3.02 13.34
N LEU A 29 -2.11 -4.35 13.16
CA LEU A 29 -1.21 -4.95 12.18
C LEU A 29 -1.61 -4.58 10.74
N TYR A 30 -2.91 -4.60 10.42
CA TYR A 30 -3.43 -4.19 9.12
C TYR A 30 -3.01 -2.75 8.79
N GLU A 31 -3.28 -1.81 9.70
CA GLU A 31 -2.96 -0.39 9.52
C GLU A 31 -1.46 -0.19 9.31
N HIS A 32 -0.63 -0.82 10.13
CA HIS A 32 0.83 -0.71 10.00
C HIS A 32 1.35 -1.20 8.63
N ILE A 33 0.87 -2.36 8.16
CA ILE A 33 1.27 -2.90 6.85
C ILE A 33 0.74 -2.02 5.73
N TYR A 34 -0.49 -1.54 5.86
CA TYR A 34 -1.13 -0.68 4.87
C TYR A 34 -0.39 0.64 4.71
N GLU A 35 -0.03 1.30 5.82
CA GLU A 35 0.80 2.51 5.83
C GLU A 35 2.15 2.30 5.14
N ALA A 36 2.83 1.18 5.44
CA ALA A 36 4.10 0.85 4.80
C ALA A 36 3.94 0.67 3.28
N CYS A 37 2.88 -0.01 2.84
CA CYS A 37 2.57 -0.17 1.42
C CYS A 37 2.22 1.17 0.76
N PHE A 38 1.47 2.02 1.43
CA PHE A 38 1.13 3.35 0.94
C PHE A 38 2.38 4.22 0.76
N ALA A 39 3.27 4.23 1.74
CA ALA A 39 4.54 4.95 1.67
C ALA A 39 5.39 4.48 0.47
N GLU A 40 5.44 3.16 0.22
CA GLU A 40 6.17 2.59 -0.92
C GLU A 40 5.60 3.04 -2.28
N ILE A 41 4.27 3.19 -2.38
CA ILE A 41 3.61 3.76 -3.57
C ILE A 41 4.04 5.21 -3.77
N LEU A 42 4.05 6.02 -2.71
CA LEU A 42 4.47 7.42 -2.79
C LEU A 42 5.93 7.55 -3.22
N ILE A 43 6.82 6.71 -2.67
CA ILE A 43 8.23 6.65 -3.06
C ILE A 43 8.36 6.27 -4.53
N PHE A 44 7.67 5.21 -4.97
CA PHE A 44 7.70 4.79 -6.37
C PHE A 44 7.26 5.89 -7.33
N LEU A 45 6.17 6.59 -7.03
CA LEU A 45 5.68 7.69 -7.85
C LEU A 45 6.64 8.88 -7.85
N LYS A 46 7.24 9.21 -6.69
CA LYS A 46 8.27 10.25 -6.59
C LYS A 46 9.50 9.93 -7.45
N ASP A 47 9.93 8.68 -7.45
CA ASP A 47 11.09 8.22 -8.22
C ASP A 47 10.81 8.14 -9.73
N SER A 48 9.55 7.96 -10.11
CA SER A 48 9.15 7.64 -11.50
C SER A 48 8.55 8.81 -12.27
N LEU A 49 8.00 9.81 -11.58
CA LEU A 49 7.37 10.98 -12.19
C LEU A 49 8.35 12.16 -12.22
N GLU A 50 8.15 13.05 -13.18
CA GLU A 50 8.83 14.34 -13.18
C GLU A 50 8.39 15.19 -11.97
N GLU A 51 9.28 16.05 -11.47
CA GLU A 51 9.05 16.84 -10.26
C GLU A 51 7.74 17.65 -10.32
N PHE A 52 7.44 18.24 -11.47
CA PHE A 52 6.20 19.01 -11.66
C PHE A 52 4.95 18.12 -11.54
N THR A 53 4.95 16.97 -12.20
CA THR A 53 3.85 15.99 -12.16
C THR A 53 3.67 15.41 -10.76
N PHE A 54 4.77 15.10 -10.06
CA PHE A 54 4.69 14.63 -8.68
C PHE A 54 4.12 15.70 -7.74
N LYS A 55 4.44 16.99 -7.94
CA LYS A 55 3.81 18.09 -7.18
C LYS A 55 2.32 18.23 -7.46
N GLN A 56 1.86 17.96 -8.69
CA GLN A 56 0.43 17.94 -9.01
C GLN A 56 -0.27 16.80 -8.26
N PHE A 57 0.29 15.59 -8.32
CA PHE A 57 -0.18 14.43 -7.55
C PHE A 57 -0.33 14.72 -6.05
N GLN A 58 0.68 15.34 -5.44
CA GLN A 58 0.62 15.69 -4.01
C GLN A 58 -0.49 16.69 -3.69
N ARG A 59 -0.76 17.64 -4.58
CA ARG A 59 -1.86 18.61 -4.40
C ARG A 59 -3.21 17.94 -4.49
N GLU A 60 -3.39 17.05 -5.46
CA GLU A 60 -4.64 16.30 -5.61
C GLU A 60 -4.90 15.41 -4.39
N LEU A 61 -3.90 14.69 -3.89
CA LEU A 61 -4.02 13.93 -2.65
C LEU A 61 -4.43 14.81 -1.46
N ALA A 62 -3.87 16.02 -1.36
CA ALA A 62 -4.18 16.94 -0.26
C ALA A 62 -5.61 17.53 -0.34
N THR A 63 -6.30 17.40 -1.48
CA THR A 63 -7.69 17.86 -1.65
C THR A 63 -8.73 16.79 -1.28
N ILE A 64 -8.31 15.56 -1.00
CA ILE A 64 -9.21 14.48 -0.62
C ILE A 64 -9.59 14.64 0.85
N ASP A 65 -10.88 14.86 1.11
CA ASP A 65 -11.44 14.96 2.47
C ASP A 65 -11.53 13.57 3.12
N ASP A 66 -11.36 13.51 4.45
CA ASP A 66 -11.26 12.27 5.24
C ASP A 66 -12.49 11.35 5.09
N LYS A 67 -13.65 11.93 4.74
CA LYS A 67 -14.93 11.22 4.63
C LYS A 67 -15.10 10.39 3.35
N GLU A 68 -14.36 10.69 2.29
CA GLU A 68 -14.41 9.97 0.99
C GLU A 68 -13.07 9.29 0.64
N ALA A 69 -12.17 9.22 1.62
CA ALA A 69 -10.72 9.19 1.42
C ALA A 69 -10.17 8.01 0.62
N LEU A 70 -10.62 6.78 0.88
CA LEU A 70 -9.90 5.60 0.38
C LEU A 70 -10.04 5.42 -1.14
N ASN A 71 -11.28 5.44 -1.66
CA ASN A 71 -11.55 5.18 -3.08
C ASN A 71 -11.02 6.31 -3.97
N LEU A 72 -11.14 7.56 -3.52
CA LEU A 72 -10.62 8.72 -4.24
C LEU A 72 -9.09 8.69 -4.27
N THR A 73 -8.45 8.38 -3.14
CA THR A 73 -6.98 8.26 -3.06
C THR A 73 -6.46 7.20 -4.03
N TYR A 74 -7.12 6.05 -4.09
CA TYR A 74 -6.77 5.01 -5.05
C TYR A 74 -6.98 5.43 -6.50
N SER A 75 -8.06 6.15 -6.80
CA SER A 75 -8.30 6.65 -8.16
C SER A 75 -7.17 7.56 -8.62
N VAL A 76 -6.76 8.52 -7.78
CA VAL A 76 -5.64 9.42 -8.05
C VAL A 76 -4.35 8.63 -8.24
N ILE A 77 -4.03 7.70 -7.34
CA ILE A 77 -2.83 6.85 -7.49
C ILE A 77 -2.83 6.10 -8.82
N ILE A 78 -3.95 5.49 -9.20
CA ILE A 78 -4.06 4.73 -10.45
C ILE A 78 -3.85 5.62 -11.67
N GLU A 79 -4.37 6.84 -11.65
CA GLU A 79 -4.17 7.82 -12.73
C GLU A 79 -2.69 8.12 -12.95
N TYR A 80 -1.97 8.45 -11.89
CA TYR A 80 -0.54 8.76 -11.97
C TYR A 80 0.32 7.52 -12.28
N LEU A 81 -0.08 6.33 -11.82
CA LEU A 81 0.60 5.08 -12.21
C LEU A 81 0.50 4.81 -13.71
N ARG A 82 -0.57 5.27 -14.41
CA ARG A 82 -0.70 5.11 -15.87
C ARG A 82 0.25 6.01 -16.65
N MET A 83 0.76 7.08 -16.04
CA MET A 83 1.77 7.95 -16.64
C MET A 83 3.17 7.32 -16.62
N VAL A 84 3.38 6.31 -15.79
CA VAL A 84 4.65 5.56 -15.69
C VAL A 84 4.59 4.33 -16.58
N THR A 85 5.61 4.13 -17.42
CA THR A 85 5.73 2.91 -18.25
C THR A 85 5.78 1.66 -17.36
N ASP A 86 4.82 0.76 -17.56
CA ASP A 86 4.56 -0.42 -16.73
C ASP A 86 4.34 -0.09 -15.24
N GLY A 87 3.84 1.10 -14.91
CA GLY A 87 3.71 1.58 -13.53
C GLY A 87 2.96 0.63 -12.63
N ALA A 88 1.79 0.15 -13.07
CA ALA A 88 0.97 -0.81 -12.33
C ALA A 88 1.69 -2.14 -12.04
N TYR A 89 2.46 -2.66 -13.01
CA TYR A 89 3.22 -3.90 -12.82
C TYR A 89 4.42 -3.69 -11.89
N LYS A 90 5.17 -2.60 -12.08
CA LYS A 90 6.35 -2.30 -11.26
C LYS A 90 5.97 -2.08 -9.80
N ILE A 91 4.91 -1.31 -9.53
CA ILE A 91 4.46 -1.11 -8.15
C ILE A 91 3.93 -2.41 -7.55
N ASP A 92 3.23 -3.24 -8.32
CA ASP A 92 2.75 -4.54 -7.85
C ASP A 92 3.90 -5.45 -7.38
N ARG A 93 5.00 -5.50 -8.14
CA ARG A 93 6.22 -6.24 -7.78
C ARG A 93 6.91 -5.67 -6.54
N ARG A 94 7.01 -4.34 -6.43
CA ARG A 94 7.57 -3.67 -5.24
C ARG A 94 6.74 -4.00 -3.99
N LEU A 95 5.42 -3.92 -4.08
CA LEU A 95 4.52 -4.22 -2.98
C LEU A 95 4.52 -5.70 -2.60
N ASP A 96 4.55 -6.63 -3.56
CA ASP A 96 4.71 -8.05 -3.26
C ASP A 96 6.01 -8.31 -2.50
N HIS A 97 7.12 -7.72 -2.93
CA HIS A 97 8.39 -7.87 -2.23
C HIS A 97 8.35 -7.28 -0.81
N LEU A 98 7.81 -6.07 -0.65
CA LEU A 98 7.66 -5.40 0.64
C LEU A 98 6.80 -6.24 1.61
N VAL A 99 5.62 -6.66 1.17
CA VAL A 99 4.69 -7.48 1.98
C VAL A 99 5.35 -8.78 2.43
N ASN A 100 6.05 -9.47 1.52
CA ASN A 100 6.77 -10.70 1.87
C ASN A 100 7.92 -10.43 2.87
N ASN A 101 8.63 -9.31 2.74
CA ASN A 101 9.69 -8.93 3.69
C ASN A 101 9.12 -8.61 5.08
N LEU A 102 8.01 -7.88 5.16
CA LEU A 102 7.32 -7.59 6.42
C LEU A 102 6.85 -8.88 7.10
N LEU A 103 6.33 -9.85 6.33
CA LEU A 103 5.96 -11.17 6.84
C LEU A 103 7.18 -11.94 7.37
N ILE A 104 8.31 -11.93 6.66
CA ILE A 104 9.54 -12.57 7.13
C ILE A 104 10.03 -11.93 8.43
N GLN A 105 9.96 -10.60 8.55
CA GLN A 105 10.34 -9.88 9.75
C GLN A 105 9.44 -10.23 10.94
N SER A 106 8.12 -10.30 10.74
CA SER A 106 7.19 -10.69 11.80
C SER A 106 7.46 -12.11 12.31
N MET A 107 7.77 -13.05 11.41
CA MET A 107 8.17 -14.42 11.79
C MET A 107 9.51 -14.46 12.54
N LYS A 108 10.52 -13.69 12.10
CA LYS A 108 11.83 -13.63 12.78
C LYS A 108 11.74 -13.06 14.20
N ASN A 109 10.82 -12.13 14.43
CA ASN A 109 10.58 -11.57 15.76
C ASN A 109 9.90 -12.58 16.70
N LEU A 110 9.17 -13.56 16.17
CA LEU A 110 8.59 -14.67 16.94
C LEU A 110 9.63 -15.74 17.31
N SER A 111 10.60 -16.03 16.43
CA SER A 111 11.62 -17.07 16.70
C SER A 111 12.71 -16.65 17.70
N LYS A 112 12.71 -15.39 18.15
CA LYS A 112 13.68 -14.84 19.11
C LYS A 112 13.11 -14.70 20.53
N LYS A 113 11.85 -15.08 20.73
CA LYS A 113 11.22 -15.24 22.06
C LYS A 113 11.23 -16.73 22.43
#